data_AF-A0A9E3BFW5-F1
#
_entry.id   AF-A0A9E3BFW5-F1
#
_cell.length_a   1.000
_cell.length_b   1.000
_cell.length_c   1.000
_cell.angle_alpha   90.00
_cell.angle_beta   90.00
_cell.angle_gamma   90.00
#
_symmetry.space_group_name_H-M   'P 1'
#
loop_
_entity.id
_entity.type
_entity.pdbx_description
1 polymer ?
#
loop_
_entity_poly.entity_id
_entity_poly.type
_entity_poly.pdbx_seq_one_letter_code
_entity_poly.pdbx_strand_id
1 'polypeptide(L)'
;VTWERISPDLTAHDPRRQVRSGEPITIDVTGEEYYSTLYAIRESTLEPGTIWAGANDGPVHVTRDGGKTWTDVTPRGLAPGGRVQNIEPSPHRKGSAYVAVLRYQLGDFRPYIYRTEDYGHSWTLLTDGSNGIPADQPTRVVREDPEREGLLYAGTEFGMFVSFDNGRRWQPLQLNLPVTPVTDLKVHRGDLVVSTQGRSFWILDDLAPLRQLGEVPAGGAHLFRPREAVRMRYSTRFGGEESERESPDLPQYPAAGAMIDYLLPDGAADVTLEILDEAGRTVRGFATHRPTPQGDVAVSAAGLATSGTPLLPAKPGLNRVVWDLTTAGSWDPSPQRSGRNGPAVVPGTYQVRLTAGGRVLTQPLVVVEDPRVLADGVTPADLREQYEHNLRVRDLVTQVNLLVARVQRERQRIGTGTGAAADTARRLAALEAKLVAEPVRYGRPGLQTHVTYLYGQTLRADQKVGRDVVERYGVLRRELDAAQAELGSILGS
;
A
#
# COMPACT_ATOMS: atom_id res chain seq x y z
N VAL A 1 21.74 -36.60 7.89
CA VAL A 1 21.85 -35.80 6.65
C VAL A 1 23.19 -36.13 6.02
N THR A 2 23.20 -36.75 4.85
CA THR A 2 24.41 -37.00 4.06
C THR A 2 24.49 -35.93 2.97
N TRP A 3 25.63 -35.25 2.86
CA TRP A 3 25.87 -34.25 1.82
C TRP A 3 26.64 -34.88 0.66
N GLU A 4 26.27 -34.54 -0.57
CA GLU A 4 26.99 -34.92 -1.79
C GLU A 4 27.70 -33.69 -2.37
N ARG A 5 28.94 -33.87 -2.83
CA ARG A 5 29.71 -32.82 -3.48
C ARG A 5 29.23 -32.63 -4.90
N ILE A 6 28.79 -31.42 -5.24
CA ILE A 6 28.28 -31.07 -6.58
C ILE A 6 29.17 -30.06 -7.33
N SER A 7 30.41 -29.83 -6.91
CA SER A 7 31.33 -28.93 -7.63
C SER A 7 32.80 -29.17 -7.32
N PRO A 8 33.73 -28.80 -8.22
CA PRO A 8 35.12 -28.54 -7.85
C PRO A 8 35.23 -27.29 -6.95
N ASP A 9 36.45 -26.85 -6.66
CA ASP A 9 36.66 -25.48 -6.16
C ASP A 9 36.28 -24.49 -7.27
N LEU A 10 35.45 -23.50 -6.94
CA LEU A 10 34.90 -22.50 -7.86
C LEU A 10 35.41 -21.08 -7.54
N THR A 11 36.50 -20.98 -6.79
CA THR A 11 37.13 -19.73 -6.34
C THR A 11 38.43 -19.47 -7.09
N ALA A 12 39.07 -18.33 -6.86
CA ALA A 12 40.39 -18.07 -7.46
C ALA A 12 41.47 -18.96 -6.84
N HIS A 13 41.25 -19.44 -5.61
CA HIS A 13 42.12 -20.34 -4.86
C HIS A 13 43.61 -19.95 -4.93
N ASP A 14 43.91 -18.66 -4.71
CA ASP A 14 45.28 -18.14 -4.75
C ASP A 14 46.08 -18.75 -3.57
N PRO A 15 47.17 -19.51 -3.83
CA PRO A 15 47.98 -20.12 -2.77
C PRO A 15 48.52 -19.11 -1.76
N ARG A 16 48.75 -17.86 -2.16
CA ARG A 16 49.24 -16.79 -1.28
C ARG A 16 48.21 -16.38 -0.22
N ARG A 17 46.94 -16.72 -0.44
CA ARG A 17 45.82 -16.42 0.47
C ARG A 17 45.40 -17.62 1.32
N GLN A 18 45.98 -18.80 1.09
CA GLN A 18 45.73 -20.02 1.87
C GLN A 18 46.64 -20.09 3.10
N VAL A 19 46.69 -18.99 3.87
CA VAL A 19 47.50 -18.83 5.08
C VAL A 19 46.60 -18.42 6.25
N ARG A 20 47.14 -18.42 7.48
CA ARG A 20 46.37 -17.92 8.63
C ARG A 20 46.26 -16.40 8.51
N SER A 21 45.04 -15.87 8.62
CA SER A 21 44.83 -14.43 8.46
C SER A 21 45.57 -13.64 9.55
N GLY A 22 46.05 -12.45 9.20
CA GLY A 22 46.73 -11.54 10.10
C GLY A 22 48.18 -11.90 10.50
N GLU A 23 48.75 -13.00 9.97
CA GLU A 23 50.17 -13.31 10.15
C GLU A 23 51.09 -12.28 9.46
N PRO A 24 52.24 -11.92 10.08
CA PRO A 24 52.75 -12.40 11.38
C PRO A 24 52.35 -11.51 12.57
N ILE A 25 51.57 -10.46 12.37
CA ILE A 25 51.36 -9.40 13.38
C ILE A 25 50.37 -9.86 14.46
N THR A 26 49.12 -10.12 14.05
CA THR A 26 48.03 -10.54 14.94
C THR A 26 47.19 -11.51 14.17
N ILE A 27 47.21 -12.78 14.55
CA ILE A 27 46.35 -13.79 13.92
C ILE A 27 44.89 -13.40 14.14
N ASP A 28 44.18 -13.14 13.05
CA ASP A 28 42.76 -12.87 13.06
C ASP A 28 41.98 -14.19 12.96
N VAL A 29 41.11 -14.42 13.95
CA VAL A 29 40.26 -15.61 14.07
C VAL A 29 38.77 -15.29 13.89
N THR A 30 38.43 -14.03 13.60
CA THR A 30 37.03 -13.59 13.39
C THR A 30 36.46 -14.10 12.07
N GLY A 31 37.33 -14.38 11.10
CA GLY A 31 36.97 -14.86 9.77
C GLY A 31 36.51 -13.79 8.81
N GLU A 32 36.68 -12.50 9.15
CA GLU A 32 36.32 -11.38 8.28
C GLU A 32 37.22 -11.29 7.02
N GLU A 33 38.43 -11.87 7.09
CA GLU A 33 39.47 -11.79 6.06
C GLU A 33 39.68 -13.10 5.26
N TYR A 34 38.71 -14.02 5.24
CA TYR A 34 38.83 -15.25 4.44
C TYR A 34 38.75 -14.95 2.94
N TYR A 35 39.69 -15.51 2.18
CA TYR A 35 39.66 -15.58 0.72
C TYR A 35 39.19 -16.98 0.29
N SER A 36 38.83 -17.13 -0.98
CA SER A 36 38.41 -18.41 -1.55
C SER A 36 37.14 -18.96 -0.89
N THR A 37 36.16 -18.07 -0.77
CA THR A 37 34.82 -18.38 -0.26
C THR A 37 33.78 -18.10 -1.33
N LEU A 38 32.90 -19.07 -1.61
CA LEU A 38 31.69 -18.82 -2.38
C LEU A 38 30.77 -17.87 -1.63
N TYR A 39 30.47 -16.72 -2.23
CA TYR A 39 29.75 -15.62 -1.60
C TYR A 39 28.31 -15.50 -2.11
N ALA A 40 28.08 -15.81 -3.39
CA ALA A 40 26.75 -15.78 -4.01
C ALA A 40 26.47 -17.11 -4.70
N ILE A 41 25.33 -17.72 -4.41
CA ILE A 41 24.83 -18.92 -5.10
C ILE A 41 23.34 -18.75 -5.39
N ARG A 42 22.94 -18.95 -6.65
CA ARG A 42 21.54 -18.86 -7.09
C ARG A 42 21.23 -19.89 -8.18
N GLU A 43 20.13 -20.59 -8.02
CA GLU A 43 19.54 -21.41 -9.09
C GLU A 43 18.58 -20.56 -9.93
N SER A 44 18.53 -20.80 -11.24
CA SER A 44 17.54 -20.19 -12.12
C SER A 44 16.13 -20.67 -11.77
N THR A 45 15.18 -19.75 -11.67
CA THR A 45 13.76 -20.09 -11.51
C THR A 45 13.11 -20.65 -12.78
N LEU A 46 13.79 -20.53 -13.94
CA LEU A 46 13.30 -20.98 -15.24
C LEU A 46 13.88 -22.32 -15.69
N GLU A 47 15.00 -22.75 -15.11
CA GLU A 47 15.75 -23.95 -15.52
C GLU A 47 16.34 -24.67 -14.32
N PRO A 48 15.66 -25.72 -13.80
CA PRO A 48 16.20 -26.57 -12.75
C PRO A 48 17.57 -27.13 -13.12
N GLY A 49 18.50 -27.14 -12.17
CA GLY A 49 19.88 -27.56 -12.36
C GLY A 49 20.79 -26.50 -12.99
N THR A 50 20.26 -25.32 -13.35
CA THR A 50 21.09 -24.17 -13.75
C THR A 50 21.44 -23.34 -12.52
N ILE A 51 22.67 -23.49 -12.02
CA ILE A 51 23.14 -22.85 -10.79
C ILE A 51 24.32 -21.94 -11.13
N TRP A 52 24.25 -20.71 -10.63
CA TRP A 52 25.31 -19.73 -10.71
C TRP A 52 26.00 -19.61 -9.36
N ALA A 53 27.32 -19.52 -9.37
CA ALA A 53 28.15 -19.34 -8.18
C ALA A 53 29.14 -18.20 -8.39
N GLY A 54 29.36 -17.39 -7.36
CA GLY A 54 30.29 -16.26 -7.37
C GLY A 54 31.12 -16.27 -6.10
N ALA A 55 32.42 -16.10 -6.24
CA ALA A 55 33.37 -16.11 -5.13
C ALA A 55 33.69 -14.70 -4.63
N ASN A 56 34.16 -14.61 -3.38
CA ASN A 56 34.61 -13.34 -2.81
C ASN A 56 35.97 -12.87 -3.34
N ASP A 57 36.64 -13.69 -4.14
CA ASP A 57 37.93 -13.43 -4.78
C ASP A 57 37.84 -13.33 -6.32
N GLY A 58 36.62 -13.23 -6.87
CA GLY A 58 36.37 -12.76 -8.23
C GLY A 58 35.62 -13.72 -9.16
N PRO A 59 35.93 -15.04 -9.19
CA PRO A 59 35.35 -15.92 -10.19
C PRO A 59 33.83 -16.03 -10.15
N VAL A 60 33.24 -16.15 -11.34
CA VAL A 60 31.83 -16.46 -11.57
C VAL A 60 31.75 -17.75 -12.37
N HIS A 61 31.00 -18.72 -11.86
CA HIS A 61 30.81 -20.02 -12.49
C HIS A 61 29.33 -20.31 -12.73
N VAL A 62 29.04 -21.10 -13.75
CA VAL A 62 27.70 -21.64 -14.02
C VAL A 62 27.76 -23.13 -14.29
N THR A 63 26.79 -23.87 -13.74
CA THR A 63 26.44 -25.23 -14.13
C THR A 63 25.03 -25.23 -14.73
N ARG A 64 24.74 -26.18 -15.61
CA ARG A 64 23.42 -26.37 -16.23
C ARG A 64 22.90 -27.80 -16.07
N ASP A 65 23.63 -28.64 -15.35
CA ASP A 65 23.37 -30.07 -15.21
C ASP A 65 23.31 -30.52 -13.74
N GLY A 66 22.99 -29.58 -12.85
CA GLY A 66 22.88 -29.82 -11.40
C GLY A 66 24.22 -29.98 -10.70
N GLY A 67 25.29 -29.42 -11.26
CA GLY A 67 26.63 -29.42 -10.69
C GLY A 67 27.57 -30.53 -11.16
N LYS A 68 27.17 -31.32 -12.17
CA LYS A 68 28.07 -32.34 -12.73
C LYS A 68 29.22 -31.70 -13.49
N THR A 69 28.94 -30.60 -14.21
CA THR A 69 29.95 -29.79 -14.88
C THR A 69 29.76 -28.31 -14.57
N TRP A 70 30.87 -27.60 -14.40
CA TRP A 70 30.91 -26.16 -14.12
C TRP A 70 31.81 -25.46 -15.12
N THR A 71 31.38 -24.30 -15.60
CA THR A 71 32.13 -23.45 -16.53
C THR A 71 32.48 -22.13 -15.84
N ASP A 72 33.75 -21.74 -15.88
CA ASP A 72 34.17 -20.38 -15.51
C ASP A 72 33.69 -19.40 -16.58
N VAL A 73 32.85 -18.48 -16.16
CA VAL A 73 32.21 -17.46 -17.00
C VAL A 73 32.51 -16.06 -16.48
N THR A 74 33.64 -15.89 -15.77
CA THR A 74 34.06 -14.59 -15.24
C THR A 74 34.18 -13.55 -16.37
N PRO A 75 33.60 -12.33 -16.23
CA PRO A 75 33.68 -11.30 -17.26
C PRO A 75 35.13 -10.96 -17.63
N ARG A 76 35.50 -11.13 -18.91
CA ARG A 76 36.90 -10.95 -19.37
C ARG A 76 37.49 -9.55 -19.13
N GLY A 77 36.64 -8.53 -19.03
CA GLY A 77 37.05 -7.14 -18.75
C GLY A 77 37.21 -6.82 -17.26
N LEU A 78 36.87 -7.74 -16.37
CA LEU A 78 37.00 -7.58 -14.93
C LEU A 78 38.41 -8.01 -14.49
N ALA A 79 39.16 -7.11 -13.86
CA ALA A 79 40.45 -7.46 -13.28
C ALA A 79 40.30 -8.52 -12.17
N PRO A 80 41.31 -9.37 -11.91
CA PRO A 80 41.24 -10.37 -10.83
C PRO A 80 40.89 -9.76 -9.47
N GLY A 81 40.31 -10.58 -8.59
CA GLY A 81 39.83 -10.16 -7.28
C GLY A 81 38.45 -9.49 -7.33
N GLY A 82 38.08 -8.87 -6.21
CA GLY A 82 36.76 -8.29 -6.02
C GLY A 82 35.75 -9.36 -5.61
N ARG A 83 34.78 -8.96 -4.80
CA ARG A 83 33.77 -9.87 -4.28
C ARG A 83 32.58 -9.90 -5.23
N VAL A 84 32.21 -11.08 -5.73
CA VAL A 84 30.93 -11.28 -6.39
C VAL A 84 29.83 -11.20 -5.33
N GLN A 85 29.40 -9.98 -5.03
CA GLN A 85 28.49 -9.67 -3.93
C GLN A 85 27.09 -10.21 -4.22
N ASN A 86 26.70 -10.21 -5.50
CA ASN A 86 25.38 -10.61 -5.90
C ASN A 86 25.31 -11.23 -7.30
N ILE A 87 24.46 -12.25 -7.46
CA ILE A 87 24.05 -12.82 -8.75
C ILE A 87 22.52 -12.86 -8.77
N GLU A 88 21.93 -12.44 -9.89
CA GLU A 88 20.49 -12.48 -10.16
C GLU A 88 20.24 -13.14 -11.52
N PRO A 89 19.96 -14.46 -11.57
CA PRO A 89 19.43 -15.09 -12.77
C PRO A 89 18.08 -14.45 -13.14
N SER A 90 17.88 -14.12 -14.41
CA SER A 90 16.66 -13.47 -14.86
C SER A 90 15.42 -14.37 -14.62
N PRO A 91 14.34 -13.84 -14.02
CA PRO A 91 13.06 -14.55 -13.95
C PRO A 91 12.30 -14.55 -15.30
N HIS A 92 12.81 -13.84 -16.31
CA HIS A 92 12.14 -13.68 -17.62
C HIS A 92 12.85 -14.41 -18.75
N ARG A 93 14.19 -14.51 -18.68
CA ARG A 93 15.01 -15.03 -19.79
C ARG A 93 16.00 -16.10 -19.34
N LYS A 94 15.86 -17.29 -19.92
CA LYS A 94 16.83 -18.38 -19.77
C LYS A 94 18.24 -17.93 -20.21
N GLY A 95 19.26 -18.36 -19.49
CA GLY A 95 20.65 -17.97 -19.74
C GLY A 95 21.01 -16.51 -19.42
N SER A 96 20.05 -15.65 -19.12
CA SER A 96 20.33 -14.28 -18.69
C SER A 96 20.60 -14.21 -17.19
N ALA A 97 21.59 -13.41 -16.80
CA ALA A 97 21.87 -13.11 -15.41
C ALA A 97 22.51 -11.73 -15.26
N TYR A 98 22.35 -11.14 -14.07
CA TYR A 98 23.02 -9.93 -13.65
C TYR A 98 23.96 -10.24 -12.50
N VAL A 99 25.12 -9.57 -12.45
CA VAL A 99 26.12 -9.78 -11.40
C VAL A 99 26.61 -8.43 -10.90
N ALA A 100 26.59 -8.22 -9.59
CA ALA A 100 27.24 -7.06 -8.96
C ALA A 100 28.57 -7.49 -8.32
N VAL A 101 29.65 -6.78 -8.66
CA VAL A 101 31.00 -7.06 -8.15
C VAL A 101 31.50 -5.88 -7.33
N LEU A 102 31.81 -6.14 -6.07
CA LEU A 102 32.26 -5.14 -5.11
C LEU A 102 33.79 -5.14 -5.02
N ARG A 103 34.43 -4.02 -5.39
CA ARG A 103 35.89 -3.92 -5.47
C ARG A 103 36.51 -2.86 -4.55
N TYR A 104 35.72 -2.17 -3.72
CA TYR A 104 36.24 -1.06 -2.91
C TYR A 104 37.36 -1.49 -1.93
N GLN A 105 37.36 -2.74 -1.47
CA GLN A 105 38.42 -3.31 -0.61
C GLN A 105 39.78 -3.42 -1.33
N LEU A 106 39.80 -3.30 -2.66
CA LEU A 106 41.01 -3.24 -3.48
C LEU A 106 41.39 -1.81 -3.87
N GLY A 107 40.73 -0.80 -3.29
CA GLY A 107 40.90 0.62 -3.65
C GLY A 107 40.21 1.03 -4.96
N ASP A 108 39.36 0.16 -5.54
CA ASP A 108 38.59 0.47 -6.75
C ASP A 108 37.13 0.77 -6.39
N PHE A 109 36.77 2.05 -6.42
CA PHE A 109 35.44 2.55 -6.04
C PHE A 109 34.41 2.53 -7.18
N ARG A 110 34.77 2.00 -8.36
CA ARG A 110 33.86 1.98 -9.50
C ARG A 110 32.66 1.05 -9.30
N PRO A 111 31.48 1.40 -9.84
CA PRO A 111 30.34 0.51 -9.90
C PRO A 111 30.58 -0.61 -10.92
N TYR A 112 30.21 -1.84 -10.57
CA TYR A 112 30.28 -2.98 -11.48
C TYR A 112 29.00 -3.80 -11.39
N ILE A 113 28.08 -3.53 -12.31
CA ILE A 113 26.97 -4.41 -12.63
C ILE A 113 27.19 -4.94 -14.04
N TYR A 114 27.31 -6.26 -14.19
CA TYR A 114 27.40 -6.93 -15.48
C TYR A 114 26.10 -7.65 -15.80
N ARG A 115 25.77 -7.72 -17.09
CA ARG A 115 24.67 -8.54 -17.62
C ARG A 115 25.19 -9.51 -18.66
N THR A 116 24.70 -10.74 -18.61
CA THR A 116 24.82 -11.74 -19.67
C THR A 116 23.43 -12.15 -20.15
N GLU A 117 23.35 -12.62 -21.40
CA GLU A 117 22.14 -13.19 -22.00
C GLU A 117 22.38 -14.63 -22.51
N ASP A 118 23.59 -15.17 -22.32
CA ASP A 118 24.09 -16.38 -22.99
C ASP A 118 24.86 -17.31 -22.04
N TYR A 119 24.36 -17.45 -20.81
CA TYR A 119 24.98 -18.27 -19.76
C TYR A 119 26.43 -17.82 -19.46
N GLY A 120 26.71 -16.51 -19.55
CA GLY A 120 28.00 -15.92 -19.21
C GLY A 120 29.09 -16.05 -20.27
N HIS A 121 28.73 -16.47 -21.50
CA HIS A 121 29.69 -16.52 -22.62
C HIS A 121 30.13 -15.11 -23.04
N SER A 122 29.22 -14.14 -22.94
CA SER A 122 29.49 -12.71 -23.11
C SER A 122 28.84 -11.88 -22.01
N TRP A 123 29.45 -10.72 -21.73
CA TRP A 123 29.03 -9.81 -20.68
C TRP A 123 29.02 -8.36 -21.17
N THR A 124 28.02 -7.61 -20.74
CA THR A 124 27.91 -6.16 -20.92
C THR A 124 28.02 -5.49 -19.55
N LEU A 125 28.92 -4.51 -19.41
CA LEU A 125 28.98 -3.65 -18.22
C LEU A 125 27.83 -2.63 -18.28
N LEU A 126 26.99 -2.60 -17.26
CA LEU A 126 25.81 -1.73 -17.14
C LEU A 126 26.08 -0.45 -16.34
N THR A 127 27.30 -0.26 -15.86
CA THR A 127 27.68 0.85 -14.97
C THR A 127 29.04 1.40 -15.36
N ASP A 128 29.09 2.23 -16.39
CA ASP A 128 30.32 2.87 -16.87
C ASP A 128 30.72 4.11 -16.04
N GLY A 129 29.92 4.46 -15.02
CA GLY A 129 30.12 5.64 -14.17
C GLY A 129 29.53 6.94 -14.73
N SER A 130 28.91 6.89 -15.91
CA SER A 130 28.35 8.04 -16.64
C SER A 130 26.86 7.88 -16.99
N ASN A 131 26.34 6.65 -17.02
CA ASN A 131 24.97 6.35 -17.39
C ASN A 131 23.93 6.49 -16.25
N GLY A 132 24.28 7.19 -15.17
CA GLY A 132 23.38 7.58 -14.07
C GLY A 132 23.85 7.14 -12.69
N ILE A 133 24.55 6.01 -12.58
CA ILE A 133 25.28 5.64 -11.35
C ILE A 133 26.69 6.27 -11.44
N PRO A 134 27.09 7.13 -10.48
CA PRO A 134 28.40 7.78 -10.52
C PRO A 134 29.57 6.79 -10.39
N ALA A 135 30.71 7.16 -10.97
CA ALA A 135 31.92 6.33 -11.02
C ALA A 135 32.57 6.03 -9.65
N ASP A 136 32.14 6.69 -8.58
CA ASP A 136 32.62 6.54 -7.21
C ASP A 136 31.57 5.91 -6.27
N GLN A 137 30.55 5.25 -6.82
CA GLN A 137 29.54 4.52 -6.05
C GLN A 137 29.61 3.00 -6.28
N PRO A 138 30.39 2.26 -5.48
CA PRO A 138 30.47 0.81 -5.62
C PRO A 138 29.10 0.15 -5.48
N THR A 139 28.76 -0.74 -6.40
CA THR A 139 27.48 -1.46 -6.44
C THR A 139 27.56 -2.76 -5.66
N ARG A 140 26.55 -3.03 -4.83
CA ARG A 140 26.46 -4.25 -4.01
C ARG A 140 25.47 -5.26 -4.55
N VAL A 141 24.35 -4.79 -5.08
CA VAL A 141 23.22 -5.65 -5.43
C VAL A 141 22.50 -5.12 -6.65
N VAL A 142 22.03 -6.05 -7.50
CA VAL A 142 21.13 -5.79 -8.60
C VAL A 142 20.00 -6.82 -8.57
N ARG A 143 18.76 -6.37 -8.82
CA ARG A 143 17.57 -7.23 -8.94
C ARG A 143 16.81 -6.86 -10.18
N GLU A 144 16.35 -7.85 -10.94
CA GLU A 144 15.36 -7.65 -11.99
C GLU A 144 13.96 -7.80 -11.38
N ASP A 145 13.05 -6.90 -11.72
CA ASP A 145 11.67 -6.99 -11.26
C ASP A 145 11.01 -8.27 -11.82
N PRO A 146 10.34 -9.09 -11.00
CA PRO A 146 9.78 -10.36 -11.44
C PRO A 146 8.54 -10.23 -12.34
N GLU A 147 7.94 -9.04 -12.45
CA GLU A 147 6.72 -8.82 -13.25
C GLU A 147 6.99 -7.96 -14.51
N ARG A 148 8.02 -7.11 -14.48
CA ARG A 148 8.44 -6.29 -15.62
C ARG A 148 9.87 -6.58 -16.02
N GLU A 149 10.01 -7.26 -17.16
CA GLU A 149 11.29 -7.50 -17.81
C GLU A 149 12.06 -6.20 -18.06
N GLY A 150 13.36 -6.20 -17.72
CA GLY A 150 14.24 -5.05 -17.93
C GLY A 150 14.04 -3.87 -16.95
N LEU A 151 13.12 -3.96 -15.99
CA LEU A 151 13.09 -3.06 -14.83
C LEU A 151 14.08 -3.58 -13.79
N LEU A 152 15.13 -2.80 -13.50
CA LEU A 152 16.19 -3.19 -12.58
C LEU A 152 16.25 -2.24 -11.38
N TYR A 153 16.54 -2.81 -10.21
CA TYR A 153 16.86 -2.08 -8.98
C TYR A 153 18.31 -2.34 -8.59
N ALA A 154 19.06 -1.28 -8.27
CA ALA A 154 20.45 -1.37 -7.85
C ALA A 154 20.67 -0.70 -6.49
N GLY A 155 21.42 -1.37 -5.61
CA GLY A 155 21.90 -0.84 -4.35
C GLY A 155 23.40 -0.61 -4.38
N THR A 156 23.85 0.54 -3.88
CA THR A 156 25.27 0.93 -3.80
C THR A 156 25.71 1.10 -2.35
N GLU A 157 26.98 1.44 -2.13
CA GLU A 157 27.48 1.91 -0.82
C GLU A 157 26.76 3.17 -0.31
N PHE A 158 26.08 3.92 -1.18
CA PHE A 158 25.59 5.27 -0.88
C PHE A 158 24.12 5.51 -1.21
N GLY A 159 23.40 4.50 -1.72
CA GLY A 159 21.97 4.68 -2.02
C GLY A 159 21.43 3.70 -3.04
N MET A 160 20.28 4.07 -3.61
CA MET A 160 19.54 3.24 -4.57
C MET A 160 19.34 3.91 -5.92
N PHE A 161 19.29 3.07 -6.94
CA PHE A 161 19.01 3.45 -8.33
C PHE A 161 18.01 2.48 -8.96
N VAL A 162 17.33 2.96 -10.00
CA VAL A 162 16.41 2.19 -10.84
C VAL A 162 16.76 2.39 -12.31
N SER A 163 16.64 1.33 -13.10
CA SER A 163 16.72 1.39 -14.56
C SER A 163 15.43 0.83 -15.16
N PHE A 164 14.90 1.52 -16.17
CA PHE A 164 13.68 1.13 -16.88
C PHE A 164 13.96 0.55 -18.27
N ASP A 165 15.24 0.42 -18.63
CA ASP A 165 15.74 0.08 -19.96
C ASP A 165 16.85 -0.99 -19.91
N ASN A 166 16.70 -1.93 -18.97
CA ASN A 166 17.57 -3.09 -18.78
C ASN A 166 19.05 -2.72 -18.53
N GLY A 167 19.25 -1.69 -17.70
CA GLY A 167 20.55 -1.24 -17.21
C GLY A 167 21.30 -0.28 -18.14
N ARG A 168 20.68 0.19 -19.24
CA ARG A 168 21.32 1.15 -20.14
C ARG A 168 21.43 2.53 -19.51
N ARG A 169 20.37 2.97 -18.80
CA ARG A 169 20.33 4.22 -18.04
C ARG A 169 19.78 3.96 -16.64
N TRP A 170 20.42 4.59 -15.66
CA TRP A 170 20.03 4.56 -14.26
C TRP A 170 19.53 5.92 -13.79
N GLN A 171 18.62 5.90 -12.82
CA GLN A 171 18.06 7.08 -12.17
C GLN A 171 18.06 6.87 -10.65
N PRO A 172 18.32 7.90 -9.84
CA PRO A 172 18.22 7.78 -8.39
C PRO A 172 16.83 7.34 -7.95
N LEU A 173 16.75 6.37 -7.04
CA LEU A 173 15.53 5.93 -6.35
C LEU A 173 15.71 6.12 -4.83
N GLN A 174 16.20 7.29 -4.43
CA GLN A 174 16.57 7.56 -3.03
C GLN A 174 15.35 7.86 -2.15
N LEU A 175 14.39 8.66 -2.63
CA LEU A 175 13.20 9.09 -1.87
C LEU A 175 13.58 9.57 -0.45
N ASN A 176 13.05 8.92 0.60
CA ASN A 176 13.36 9.19 2.01
C ASN A 176 14.36 8.18 2.62
N LEU A 177 14.94 7.28 1.83
CA LEU A 177 16.00 6.37 2.28
C LEU A 177 17.23 7.22 2.68
N PRO A 178 17.88 6.95 3.81
CA PRO A 178 19.14 7.63 4.16
C PRO A 178 20.27 7.22 3.22
N VAL A 179 21.31 8.05 3.13
CA VAL A 179 22.57 7.68 2.46
C VAL A 179 23.27 6.63 3.33
N THR A 180 23.20 5.37 2.92
CA THR A 180 23.72 4.21 3.65
C THR A 180 24.02 3.07 2.67
N PRO A 181 24.94 2.14 3.00
CA PRO A 181 25.15 0.97 2.16
C PRO A 181 23.89 0.12 2.06
N VAL A 182 23.47 -0.15 0.83
CA VAL A 182 22.36 -1.04 0.51
C VAL A 182 22.94 -2.43 0.28
N THR A 183 22.70 -3.32 1.23
CA THR A 183 23.40 -4.62 1.29
C THR A 183 22.72 -5.71 0.47
N ASP A 184 21.39 -5.65 0.36
CA ASP A 184 20.57 -6.57 -0.43
C ASP A 184 19.19 -5.95 -0.74
N LEU A 185 18.52 -6.52 -1.74
CA LEU A 185 17.21 -6.12 -2.23
C LEU A 185 16.35 -7.36 -2.47
N LYS A 186 15.04 -7.26 -2.21
CA LYS A 186 14.07 -8.31 -2.54
C LYS A 186 12.73 -7.70 -2.94
N VAL A 187 12.24 -8.05 -4.13
CA VAL A 187 10.84 -7.82 -4.47
C VAL A 187 9.99 -8.90 -3.81
N HIS A 188 8.98 -8.48 -3.05
CA HIS A 188 8.07 -9.38 -2.36
C HIS A 188 6.65 -8.80 -2.36
N ARG A 189 5.69 -9.55 -2.94
CA ARG A 189 4.26 -9.16 -2.97
C ARG A 189 4.00 -7.77 -3.57
N GLY A 190 4.82 -7.38 -4.54
CA GLY A 190 4.73 -6.06 -5.19
C GLY A 190 5.47 -4.96 -4.44
N ASP A 191 6.10 -5.22 -3.30
CA ASP A 191 6.89 -4.25 -2.54
C ASP A 191 8.39 -4.49 -2.74
N LEU A 192 9.22 -3.46 -2.65
CA LEU A 192 10.68 -3.60 -2.65
C LEU A 192 11.22 -3.48 -1.23
N VAL A 193 11.71 -4.61 -0.70
CA VAL A 193 12.37 -4.69 0.60
C VAL A 193 13.86 -4.42 0.41
N VAL A 194 14.39 -3.51 1.21
CA VAL A 194 15.76 -2.98 1.14
C VAL A 194 16.44 -3.25 2.46
N SER A 195 17.56 -3.98 2.45
CA SER A 195 18.40 -4.11 3.64
C SER A 195 19.54 -3.10 3.60
N THR A 196 19.78 -2.44 4.73
CA THR A 196 20.83 -1.43 4.85
C THR A 196 21.86 -1.79 5.92
N GLN A 197 23.07 -1.26 5.80
CA GLN A 197 24.09 -1.40 6.83
C GLN A 197 23.93 -0.30 7.89
N GLY A 198 23.44 -0.68 9.08
CA GLY A 198 23.36 0.21 10.25
C GLY A 198 22.08 1.04 10.37
N ARG A 199 21.08 0.87 9.49
CA ARG A 199 19.82 1.66 9.49
C ARG A 199 18.53 0.85 9.24
N SER A 200 18.52 -0.45 9.59
CA SER A 200 17.36 -1.37 9.50
C SER A 200 16.91 -1.73 8.06
N PHE A 201 15.80 -2.46 7.96
CA PHE A 201 15.08 -2.70 6.69
C PHE A 201 14.18 -1.51 6.34
N TRP A 202 14.12 -1.22 5.05
CA TRP A 202 13.21 -0.25 4.45
C TRP A 202 12.31 -0.96 3.44
N ILE A 203 11.08 -0.50 3.29
CA ILE A 203 10.12 -1.06 2.33
C ILE A 203 9.60 0.10 1.49
N LEU A 204 9.79 0.01 0.18
CA LEU A 204 9.06 0.82 -0.78
C LEU A 204 7.77 0.08 -1.11
N ASP A 205 6.67 0.53 -0.50
CA ASP A 205 5.34 -0.06 -0.70
C ASP A 205 4.84 0.20 -2.12
N ASP A 206 4.42 -0.89 -2.77
CA ASP A 206 3.76 -0.92 -4.07
C ASP A 206 4.58 -0.37 -5.24
N LEU A 207 5.20 -1.29 -5.99
CA LEU A 207 5.98 -1.06 -7.20
C LEU A 207 5.12 -0.88 -8.46
N ALA A 208 3.78 -1.01 -8.37
CA ALA A 208 2.90 -0.89 -9.53
C ALA A 208 3.12 0.41 -10.34
N PRO A 209 3.34 1.59 -9.72
CA PRO A 209 3.65 2.80 -10.47
C PRO A 209 4.96 2.68 -11.26
N LEU A 210 6.04 2.18 -10.64
CA LEU A 210 7.35 2.03 -11.30
C LEU A 210 7.26 1.10 -12.51
N ARG A 211 6.49 0.01 -12.40
CA ARG A 211 6.26 -0.92 -13.52
C ARG A 211 5.56 -0.25 -14.69
N GLN A 212 4.65 0.67 -14.43
CA GLN A 212 3.82 1.34 -15.44
C GLN A 212 4.40 2.67 -15.95
N LEU A 213 5.48 3.20 -15.36
CA LEU A 213 6.02 4.52 -15.73
C LEU A 213 6.33 4.70 -17.23
N GLY A 214 6.66 3.62 -17.95
CA GLY A 214 6.89 3.67 -19.40
C GLY A 214 5.64 3.92 -20.24
N GLU A 215 4.45 3.75 -19.65
CA GLU A 215 3.14 3.91 -20.30
C GLU A 215 2.56 5.32 -20.10
N VAL A 216 3.21 6.15 -19.28
CA VAL A 216 2.73 7.47 -18.90
C VAL A 216 2.93 8.46 -20.06
N PRO A 217 1.87 9.08 -20.58
CA PRO A 217 1.99 10.10 -21.61
C PRO A 217 2.72 11.34 -21.08
N ALA A 218 3.60 11.93 -21.89
CA ALA A 218 4.31 13.15 -21.52
C ALA A 218 3.34 14.30 -21.16
N GLY A 219 3.52 14.89 -19.98
CA GLY A 219 2.80 16.08 -19.53
C GLY A 219 1.29 15.90 -19.22
N GLY A 220 0.77 14.67 -19.23
CA GLY A 220 -0.63 14.38 -18.96
C GLY A 220 -0.88 13.85 -17.55
N ALA A 221 -2.12 13.99 -17.06
CA ALA A 221 -2.58 13.23 -15.92
C ALA A 221 -2.58 11.72 -16.25
N HIS A 222 -2.26 10.89 -15.28
CA HIS A 222 -2.24 9.44 -15.43
C HIS A 222 -2.78 8.76 -14.16
N LEU A 223 -3.61 7.73 -14.33
CA LEU A 223 -4.07 6.87 -13.25
C LEU A 223 -3.41 5.51 -13.44
N PHE A 224 -2.50 5.16 -12.52
CA PHE A 224 -1.84 3.87 -12.54
C PHE A 224 -2.85 2.79 -12.20
N ARG A 225 -2.75 1.62 -12.85
CA ARG A 225 -3.53 0.45 -12.48
C ARG A 225 -3.15 0.04 -11.05
N PRO A 226 -4.08 0.09 -10.08
CA PRO A 226 -3.81 -0.34 -8.72
C PRO A 226 -3.53 -1.85 -8.68
N ARG A 227 -2.70 -2.27 -7.72
CA ARG A 227 -2.60 -3.70 -7.39
C ARG A 227 -3.88 -4.21 -6.72
N GLU A 228 -3.98 -5.52 -6.62
CA GLU A 228 -5.01 -6.17 -5.82
C GLU A 228 -4.95 -5.69 -4.36
N ALA A 229 -6.10 -5.31 -3.80
CA ALA A 229 -6.22 -4.86 -2.42
C ALA A 229 -6.79 -5.98 -1.55
N VAL A 230 -6.15 -6.23 -0.40
CA VAL A 230 -6.67 -7.16 0.60
C VAL A 230 -7.54 -6.40 1.57
N ARG A 231 -8.75 -6.92 1.82
CA ARG A 231 -9.73 -6.39 2.76
C ARG A 231 -9.30 -6.62 4.22
N MET A 232 -8.21 -5.98 4.61
CA MET A 232 -7.63 -6.09 5.94
C MET A 232 -8.03 -4.90 6.80
N ARG A 233 -8.28 -5.15 8.08
CA ARG A 233 -8.45 -4.10 9.10
C ARG A 233 -7.38 -4.27 10.17
N TYR A 234 -6.51 -3.28 10.30
CA TYR A 234 -5.64 -3.15 11.46
C TYR A 234 -5.51 -1.68 11.83
N SER A 235 -5.31 -1.45 13.14
CA SER A 235 -4.90 -0.14 13.60
C SER A 235 -3.43 0.05 13.22
N THR A 236 -3.13 1.06 12.42
CA THR A 236 -1.76 1.55 12.25
C THR A 236 -1.22 2.21 13.52
N ARG A 237 -2.09 2.44 14.52
CA ARG A 237 -1.78 3.05 15.81
C ARG A 237 -1.41 1.98 16.83
N PHE A 238 -0.15 1.96 17.24
CA PHE A 238 0.26 1.38 18.51
C PHE A 238 -0.27 2.29 19.64
N GLY A 239 -1.25 1.84 20.43
CA GLY A 239 -1.74 2.58 21.62
C GLY A 239 -3.10 3.28 21.52
N GLY A 240 -3.85 3.13 20.43
CA GLY A 240 -5.22 3.67 20.30
C GLY A 240 -5.28 5.11 19.74
N GLU A 241 -6.45 5.76 19.86
CA GLU A 241 -6.75 7.08 19.28
C GLU A 241 -5.86 8.23 19.76
N GLU A 242 -5.11 8.07 20.86
CA GLU A 242 -4.24 9.11 21.45
C GLU A 242 -2.85 9.24 20.79
N SER A 243 -2.43 8.31 19.91
CA SER A 243 -1.13 8.39 19.25
C SER A 243 -1.21 9.11 17.89
N GLU A 244 -1.54 10.41 17.88
CA GLU A 244 -1.44 11.25 16.66
C GLU A 244 0.01 11.59 16.26
N ARG A 245 1.00 11.21 17.07
CA ARG A 245 2.40 11.43 16.74
C ARG A 245 2.92 10.25 15.93
N GLU A 246 3.08 10.46 14.63
CA GLU A 246 4.14 9.80 13.85
C GLU A 246 5.46 10.09 14.56
N SER A 247 5.83 9.25 15.52
CA SER A 247 7.17 9.30 16.06
C SER A 247 8.08 8.61 15.05
N PRO A 248 9.17 9.24 14.60
CA PRO A 248 10.17 8.56 13.76
C PRO A 248 10.77 7.33 14.47
N ASP A 249 10.57 7.20 15.78
CA ASP A 249 11.06 6.09 16.60
C ASP A 249 10.12 4.87 16.61
N LEU A 250 8.91 4.97 16.03
CA LEU A 250 7.95 3.86 15.96
C LEU A 250 7.96 3.21 14.57
N PRO A 251 7.75 1.88 14.48
CA PRO A 251 7.54 1.21 13.20
C PRO A 251 6.37 1.85 12.44
N GLN A 252 6.63 2.28 11.21
CA GLN A 252 5.61 2.78 10.32
C GLN A 252 5.04 1.61 9.52
N TYR A 253 3.76 1.32 9.71
CA TYR A 253 3.05 0.31 8.93
C TYR A 253 2.31 1.01 7.78
N PRO A 254 2.22 0.38 6.60
CA PRO A 254 1.38 0.91 5.53
C PRO A 254 -0.06 1.08 6.04
N ALA A 255 -0.82 1.99 5.46
CA ALA A 255 -2.25 2.09 5.77
C ALA A 255 -2.99 0.88 5.16
N ALA A 256 -3.92 0.31 5.93
CA ALA A 256 -4.78 -0.76 5.42
C ALA A 256 -5.72 -0.21 4.33
N GLY A 257 -5.74 -0.85 3.17
CA GLY A 257 -6.65 -0.51 2.08
C GLY A 257 -6.04 -0.64 0.68
N ALA A 258 -6.73 -0.09 -0.32
CA ALA A 258 -6.23 0.00 -1.68
C ALA A 258 -5.35 1.25 -1.84
N MET A 259 -4.08 1.05 -2.18
CA MET A 259 -3.19 2.12 -2.61
C MET A 259 -3.54 2.52 -4.05
N ILE A 260 -3.81 3.81 -4.25
CA ILE A 260 -4.20 4.36 -5.54
C ILE A 260 -3.25 5.50 -5.87
N ASP A 261 -2.44 5.26 -6.88
CA ASP A 261 -1.44 6.20 -7.36
C ASP A 261 -1.89 6.88 -8.64
N TYR A 262 -1.59 8.17 -8.74
CA TYR A 262 -1.88 8.97 -9.92
C TYR A 262 -0.85 10.08 -10.10
N LEU A 263 -0.57 10.40 -11.36
CA LEU A 263 0.26 11.53 -11.75
C LEU A 263 -0.62 12.70 -12.13
N LEU A 264 -0.27 13.90 -11.67
CA LEU A 264 -0.91 15.14 -12.09
C LEU A 264 0.10 16.09 -12.76
N PRO A 265 -0.28 16.78 -13.84
CA PRO A 265 0.52 17.87 -14.38
C PRO A 265 0.49 19.09 -13.45
N ASP A 266 1.42 20.02 -13.67
CA ASP A 266 1.39 21.33 -13.01
C ASP A 266 0.06 22.05 -13.27
N GLY A 267 -0.53 22.63 -12.22
CA GLY A 267 -1.76 23.41 -12.33
C GLY A 267 -3.05 22.60 -12.55
N ALA A 268 -3.04 21.28 -12.30
CA ALA A 268 -4.26 20.46 -12.35
C ALA A 268 -5.31 20.99 -11.35
N ALA A 269 -6.43 21.49 -11.86
CA ALA A 269 -7.58 21.93 -11.08
C ALA A 269 -8.70 20.87 -11.08
N ASP A 270 -9.60 20.97 -10.10
CA ASP A 270 -10.83 20.16 -9.97
C ASP A 270 -10.58 18.64 -10.04
N VAL A 271 -9.57 18.18 -9.32
CA VAL A 271 -9.22 16.76 -9.29
C VAL A 271 -10.20 16.01 -8.40
N THR A 272 -10.88 15.03 -8.98
CA THR A 272 -11.75 14.10 -8.25
C THR A 272 -11.34 12.67 -8.51
N LEU A 273 -11.55 11.82 -7.51
CA LEU A 273 -11.34 10.40 -7.61
C LEU A 273 -12.56 9.67 -7.06
N GLU A 274 -13.11 8.77 -7.85
CA GLU A 274 -14.29 8.00 -7.51
C GLU A 274 -13.98 6.51 -7.55
N ILE A 275 -14.52 5.79 -6.58
CA ILE A 275 -14.56 4.34 -6.58
C ILE A 275 -15.96 3.93 -7.01
N LEU A 276 -16.04 3.09 -8.03
CA LEU A 276 -17.27 2.58 -8.59
C LEU A 276 -17.37 1.07 -8.36
N ASP A 277 -18.58 0.59 -8.14
CA ASP A 277 -18.85 -0.86 -8.16
C ASP A 277 -18.92 -1.40 -9.59
N GLU A 278 -19.13 -2.71 -9.72
CA GLU A 278 -19.28 -3.40 -11.01
C GLU A 278 -20.44 -2.84 -11.86
N ALA A 279 -21.48 -2.29 -11.23
CA ALA A 279 -22.61 -1.67 -11.91
C ALA A 279 -22.36 -0.19 -12.28
N GLY A 280 -21.17 0.35 -12.00
CA GLY A 280 -20.79 1.73 -12.27
C GLY A 280 -21.34 2.75 -11.27
N ARG A 281 -21.88 2.30 -10.13
CA ARG A 281 -22.40 3.18 -9.07
C ARG A 281 -21.27 3.63 -8.16
N THR A 282 -21.28 4.91 -7.78
CA THR A 282 -20.26 5.47 -6.87
C THR A 282 -20.40 4.88 -5.47
N VAL A 283 -19.31 4.28 -5.00
CA VAL A 283 -19.11 3.67 -3.67
C VAL A 283 -18.49 4.67 -2.73
N ARG A 284 -17.48 5.43 -3.21
CA ARG A 284 -16.71 6.41 -2.44
C ARG A 284 -16.17 7.50 -3.37
N GLY A 285 -16.22 8.75 -2.93
CA GLY A 285 -15.60 9.89 -3.62
C GLY A 285 -14.47 10.52 -2.83
N PHE A 286 -13.53 11.13 -3.53
CA PHE A 286 -12.41 11.94 -3.06
C PHE A 286 -12.33 13.20 -3.93
N ALA A 287 -12.05 14.35 -3.34
CA ALA A 287 -11.97 15.61 -4.09
C ALA A 287 -11.00 16.59 -3.44
N THR A 288 -10.40 17.47 -4.25
CA THR A 288 -9.53 18.55 -3.77
C THR A 288 -10.27 19.59 -2.92
N HIS A 289 -11.55 19.80 -3.24
CA HIS A 289 -12.45 20.65 -2.48
C HIS A 289 -13.65 19.84 -2.01
N ARG A 290 -14.06 20.05 -0.76
CA ARG A 290 -15.30 19.42 -0.27
C ARG A 290 -16.46 19.98 -1.08
N PRO A 291 -17.25 19.12 -1.76
CA PRO A 291 -18.47 19.58 -2.40
C PRO A 291 -19.32 20.27 -1.34
N THR A 292 -19.77 21.50 -1.63
CA THR A 292 -20.78 22.14 -0.78
C THR A 292 -22.07 21.34 -0.96
N PRO A 293 -22.70 20.82 0.11
CA PRO A 293 -23.98 20.13 -0.05
C PRO A 293 -24.99 21.09 -0.68
N GLN A 294 -25.34 20.88 -1.94
CA GLN A 294 -26.43 21.62 -2.59
C GLN A 294 -27.75 20.92 -2.24
N GLY A 295 -28.46 21.46 -1.25
CA GLY A 295 -29.78 20.95 -0.83
C GLY A 295 -29.75 19.90 0.29
N ASP A 296 -30.90 19.28 0.54
CA ASP A 296 -31.03 18.17 1.48
C ASP A 296 -30.13 17.01 1.03
N VAL A 297 -29.30 16.49 1.94
CA VAL A 297 -28.47 15.31 1.66
C VAL A 297 -29.41 14.14 1.39
N ALA A 298 -29.61 13.84 0.11
CA ALA A 298 -30.40 12.69 -0.29
C ALA A 298 -29.73 11.43 0.26
N VAL A 299 -30.49 10.59 0.98
CA VAL A 299 -30.06 9.28 1.52
C VAL A 299 -29.81 8.25 0.40
N SER A 300 -29.55 8.73 -0.81
CA SER A 300 -29.12 7.93 -1.95
C SER A 300 -27.63 7.60 -1.85
N ALA A 301 -27.21 6.50 -2.48
CA ALA A 301 -25.79 6.13 -2.54
C ALA A 301 -24.91 7.25 -3.10
N ALA A 302 -25.36 7.95 -4.14
CA ALA A 302 -24.62 9.06 -4.76
C ALA A 302 -24.52 10.29 -3.83
N GLY A 303 -25.64 10.69 -3.19
CA GLY A 303 -25.65 11.81 -2.25
C GLY A 303 -24.75 11.57 -1.04
N LEU A 304 -24.78 10.35 -0.50
CA LEU A 304 -23.89 9.95 0.60
C LEU A 304 -22.43 9.86 0.16
N ALA A 305 -22.14 9.30 -1.03
CA ALA A 305 -20.77 9.23 -1.57
C ALA A 305 -20.10 10.61 -1.69
N THR A 306 -20.88 11.66 -1.98
CA THR A 306 -20.37 13.05 -2.04
C THR A 306 -20.29 13.74 -0.68
N SER A 307 -21.11 13.34 0.29
CA SER A 307 -21.20 13.98 1.60
C SER A 307 -19.99 13.63 2.47
N GLY A 308 -19.24 14.64 2.92
CA GLY A 308 -18.06 14.43 3.78
C GLY A 308 -16.90 13.71 3.08
N THR A 309 -16.85 13.78 1.74
CA THR A 309 -15.77 13.28 0.90
C THR A 309 -14.39 13.68 1.48
N PRO A 310 -13.45 12.73 1.66
CA PRO A 310 -12.09 13.05 2.08
C PRO A 310 -11.36 13.91 1.07
N LEU A 311 -10.38 14.67 1.55
CA LEU A 311 -9.52 15.48 0.69
C LEU A 311 -8.62 14.58 -0.16
N LEU A 312 -8.52 14.93 -1.44
CA LEU A 312 -7.61 14.30 -2.39
C LEU A 312 -6.35 15.17 -2.53
N PRO A 313 -5.14 14.62 -2.33
CA PRO A 313 -3.90 15.32 -2.68
C PRO A 313 -3.88 15.75 -4.15
N ALA A 314 -3.45 16.98 -4.44
CA ALA A 314 -3.34 17.46 -5.81
C ALA A 314 -2.05 18.24 -6.03
N LYS A 315 -0.92 17.70 -5.55
CA LYS A 315 0.39 18.27 -5.87
C LYS A 315 0.79 17.85 -7.29
N PRO A 316 1.57 18.66 -8.03
CA PRO A 316 2.16 18.22 -9.27
C PRO A 316 3.04 16.98 -9.08
N GLY A 317 3.07 16.11 -10.08
CA GLY A 317 3.79 14.84 -10.04
C GLY A 317 2.97 13.70 -9.39
N LEU A 318 3.67 12.75 -8.76
CA LEU A 318 3.07 11.53 -8.21
C LEU A 318 2.34 11.81 -6.90
N ASN A 319 1.10 11.36 -6.81
CA ASN A 319 0.23 11.40 -5.65
C ASN A 319 -0.25 9.99 -5.32
N ARG A 320 -0.44 9.73 -4.02
CA ARG A 320 -1.03 8.50 -3.50
C ARG A 320 -2.21 8.84 -2.60
N VAL A 321 -3.29 8.10 -2.75
CA VAL A 321 -4.37 8.04 -1.76
C VAL A 321 -4.59 6.58 -1.38
N VAL A 322 -4.90 6.32 -0.11
CA VAL A 322 -5.29 4.98 0.35
C VAL A 322 -6.79 4.99 0.60
N TRP A 323 -7.51 4.21 -0.18
CA TRP A 323 -8.92 3.94 0.08
C TRP A 323 -9.01 2.81 1.11
N ASP A 324 -9.57 3.13 2.28
CA ASP A 324 -9.79 2.22 3.41
C ASP A 324 -10.81 1.09 3.15
N LEU A 325 -11.20 0.91 1.88
CA LEU A 325 -12.16 -0.09 1.42
C LEU A 325 -13.56 0.10 2.03
N THR A 326 -13.91 1.33 2.42
CA THR A 326 -15.24 1.66 2.93
C THR A 326 -16.05 2.53 1.97
N THR A 327 -17.37 2.40 2.04
CA THR A 327 -18.28 3.36 1.39
C THR A 327 -18.31 4.69 2.15
N ALA A 328 -19.10 5.66 1.69
CA ALA A 328 -19.46 6.77 2.55
C ALA A 328 -20.22 6.33 3.80
N GLY A 329 -19.78 6.87 4.95
CA GLY A 329 -20.50 6.77 6.21
C GLY A 329 -21.74 7.65 6.25
N SER A 330 -22.39 7.67 7.41
CA SER A 330 -23.62 8.45 7.61
C SER A 330 -23.35 9.96 7.56
N TRP A 331 -24.39 10.72 7.20
CA TRP A 331 -24.34 12.17 7.33
C TRP A 331 -24.28 12.59 8.81
N ASP A 332 -23.55 13.66 9.11
CA ASP A 332 -23.49 14.31 10.43
C ASP A 332 -23.54 15.84 10.23
N PRO A 333 -24.20 16.60 11.12
CA PRO A 333 -24.17 18.07 11.07
C PRO A 333 -22.75 18.65 11.17
N SER A 334 -21.80 17.93 11.78
CA SER A 334 -20.38 18.27 11.77
C SER A 334 -19.73 17.83 10.46
N PRO A 335 -19.17 18.77 9.67
CA PRO A 335 -18.44 18.44 8.44
C PRO A 335 -17.21 17.56 8.66
N GLN A 336 -16.69 17.49 9.90
CA GLN A 336 -15.55 16.66 10.25
C GLN A 336 -15.95 15.20 10.48
N ARG A 337 -17.19 14.93 10.90
CA ARG A 337 -17.70 13.58 11.17
C ARG A 337 -18.51 13.00 10.02
N SER A 338 -19.19 13.84 9.25
CA SER A 338 -20.02 13.40 8.13
C SER A 338 -19.23 12.54 7.14
N GLY A 339 -19.81 11.44 6.69
CA GLY A 339 -19.21 10.55 5.68
C GLY A 339 -18.08 9.66 6.20
N ARG A 340 -17.69 9.75 7.49
CA ARG A 340 -16.70 8.87 8.11
C ARG A 340 -17.30 7.55 8.57
N ASN A 341 -16.46 6.52 8.72
CA ASN A 341 -16.83 5.20 9.24
C ASN A 341 -17.95 4.54 8.42
N GLY A 342 -17.79 4.48 7.10
CA GLY A 342 -18.72 3.76 6.24
C GLY A 342 -18.55 2.24 6.34
N PRO A 343 -19.56 1.46 5.92
CA PRO A 343 -19.41 0.01 5.83
C PRO A 343 -18.28 -0.36 4.88
N ALA A 344 -17.47 -1.37 5.26
CA ALA A 344 -16.48 -1.93 4.35
C ALA A 344 -17.17 -2.63 3.20
N VAL A 345 -16.64 -2.45 2.00
CA VAL A 345 -17.13 -3.11 0.80
C VAL A 345 -16.89 -4.61 0.86
N VAL A 346 -17.59 -5.37 0.04
CA VAL A 346 -17.37 -6.81 -0.12
C VAL A 346 -16.18 -7.08 -1.05
N PRO A 347 -15.49 -8.22 -0.92
CA PRO A 347 -14.57 -8.68 -1.95
C PRO A 347 -15.26 -8.74 -3.33
N GLY A 348 -14.57 -8.28 -4.36
CA GLY A 348 -15.14 -8.13 -5.71
C GLY A 348 -14.33 -7.20 -6.61
N THR A 349 -14.90 -6.91 -7.77
CA THR A 349 -14.31 -6.01 -8.77
C THR A 349 -14.91 -4.61 -8.64
N TYR A 350 -14.03 -3.62 -8.64
CA TYR A 350 -14.33 -2.20 -8.56
C TYR A 350 -13.60 -1.47 -9.69
N GLN A 351 -13.96 -0.21 -9.90
CA GLN A 351 -13.24 0.68 -10.80
C GLN A 351 -12.82 1.93 -10.04
N VAL A 352 -11.61 2.40 -10.31
CA VAL A 352 -11.12 3.70 -9.87
C VAL A 352 -11.21 4.65 -11.04
N ARG A 353 -11.92 5.76 -10.87
CA ARG A 353 -12.08 6.81 -11.88
C ARG A 353 -11.44 8.10 -11.38
N LEU A 354 -10.40 8.56 -12.05
CA LEU A 354 -9.76 9.85 -11.82
C LEU A 354 -10.27 10.86 -12.86
N THR A 355 -10.75 12.01 -12.39
CA THR A 355 -11.03 13.16 -13.24
C THR A 355 -10.03 14.25 -12.91
N ALA A 356 -9.27 14.72 -13.91
CA ALA A 356 -8.29 15.79 -13.75
C ALA A 356 -8.16 16.60 -15.04
N GLY A 357 -8.31 17.93 -14.97
CA GLY A 357 -8.17 18.80 -16.14
C GLY A 357 -9.10 18.43 -17.30
N GLY A 358 -10.34 18.02 -17.01
CA GLY A 358 -11.33 17.60 -18.01
C GLY A 358 -11.12 16.21 -18.61
N ARG A 359 -10.07 15.49 -18.23
CA ARG A 359 -9.84 14.10 -18.64
C ARG A 359 -10.38 13.14 -17.61
N VAL A 360 -11.03 12.08 -18.06
CA VAL A 360 -11.49 10.97 -17.24
C VAL A 360 -10.62 9.76 -17.54
N LEU A 361 -10.00 9.20 -16.51
CA LEU A 361 -9.14 8.02 -16.56
C LEU A 361 -9.75 6.96 -15.66
N THR A 362 -9.79 5.71 -16.09
CA THR A 362 -10.40 4.63 -15.33
C THR A 362 -9.51 3.39 -15.33
N GLN A 363 -9.36 2.77 -14.17
CA GLN A 363 -8.59 1.54 -13.98
C GLN A 363 -9.40 0.52 -13.16
N PRO A 364 -9.30 -0.78 -13.43
CA PRO A 364 -9.91 -1.81 -12.60
C PRO A 364 -9.16 -1.94 -11.26
N LEU A 365 -9.90 -2.26 -10.21
CA LEU A 365 -9.38 -2.58 -8.88
C LEU A 365 -10.06 -3.86 -8.38
N VAL A 366 -9.27 -4.84 -7.97
CA VAL A 366 -9.78 -6.08 -7.37
C VAL A 366 -9.58 -6.01 -5.86
N VAL A 367 -10.64 -6.31 -5.11
CA VAL A 367 -10.61 -6.43 -3.66
C VAL A 367 -10.80 -7.90 -3.31
N VAL A 368 -9.83 -8.49 -2.59
CA VAL A 368 -9.90 -9.86 -2.09
C VAL A 368 -10.05 -9.89 -0.58
N GLU A 369 -10.58 -10.99 -0.05
CA GLU A 369 -10.71 -11.15 1.40
C GLU A 369 -9.37 -11.47 2.06
N ASP A 370 -9.23 -11.10 3.34
CA ASP A 370 -8.12 -11.60 4.16
C ASP A 370 -8.26 -13.13 4.34
N PRO A 371 -7.25 -13.93 3.95
CA PRO A 371 -7.33 -15.38 4.04
C PRO A 371 -7.57 -15.89 5.47
N ARG A 372 -7.25 -15.09 6.50
CA ARG A 372 -7.50 -15.44 7.91
C ARG A 372 -8.99 -15.38 8.26
N VAL A 373 -9.72 -14.42 7.70
CA VAL A 373 -11.18 -14.29 7.90
C VAL A 373 -11.91 -15.51 7.32
N LEU A 374 -11.47 -15.97 6.15
CA LEU A 374 -11.99 -17.20 5.54
C LEU A 374 -11.65 -18.45 6.38
N ALA A 375 -10.44 -18.50 6.96
CA ALA A 375 -10.03 -19.59 7.83
C ALA A 375 -10.84 -19.65 9.13
N ASP A 376 -11.33 -18.51 9.62
CA ASP A 376 -12.22 -18.41 10.79
C ASP A 376 -13.69 -18.79 10.47
N GLY A 377 -13.99 -19.14 9.22
CA GLY A 377 -15.30 -19.66 8.80
C GLY A 377 -16.31 -18.60 8.36
N VAL A 378 -15.90 -17.33 8.25
CA VAL A 378 -16.75 -16.26 7.68
C VAL A 378 -16.76 -16.40 6.17
N THR A 379 -17.94 -16.51 5.56
CA THR A 379 -18.07 -16.72 4.12
C THR A 379 -18.30 -15.41 3.36
N PRO A 380 -18.03 -15.36 2.04
CA PRO A 380 -18.41 -14.22 1.20
C PRO A 380 -19.91 -13.88 1.23
N ALA A 381 -20.78 -14.86 1.50
CA ALA A 381 -22.20 -14.63 1.67
C ALA A 381 -22.51 -13.90 2.98
N ASP A 382 -21.86 -14.29 4.09
CA ASP A 382 -22.00 -13.61 5.38
C ASP A 382 -21.54 -12.15 5.29
N LEU A 383 -20.41 -11.89 4.61
CA LEU A 383 -19.90 -10.54 4.39
C LEU A 383 -20.85 -9.67 3.56
N ARG A 384 -21.51 -10.27 2.56
CA ARG A 384 -22.53 -9.57 1.76
C ARG A 384 -23.76 -9.25 2.60
N GLU A 385 -24.24 -10.19 3.40
CA GLU A 385 -25.35 -9.94 4.33
C GLU A 385 -25.00 -8.82 5.33
N GLN A 386 -23.79 -8.85 5.88
CA GLN A 386 -23.27 -7.83 6.77
C GLN A 386 -23.17 -6.46 6.11
N TYR A 387 -22.65 -6.40 4.89
CA TYR A 387 -22.55 -5.17 4.12
C TYR A 387 -23.93 -4.53 3.89
N GLU A 388 -24.90 -5.30 3.41
CA GLU A 388 -26.27 -4.84 3.16
C GLU A 388 -27.00 -4.43 4.45
N HIS A 389 -26.79 -5.15 5.55
CA HIS A 389 -27.29 -4.75 6.86
C HIS A 389 -26.67 -3.42 7.30
N ASN A 390 -25.35 -3.27 7.20
CA ASN A 390 -24.64 -2.07 7.62
C ASN A 390 -25.01 -0.84 6.78
N LEU A 391 -25.28 -0.99 5.47
CA LEU A 391 -25.81 0.09 4.64
C LEU A 391 -27.18 0.58 5.15
N ARG A 392 -28.10 -0.36 5.45
CA ARG A 392 -29.42 -0.01 6.01
C ARG A 392 -29.33 0.71 7.35
N VAL A 393 -28.42 0.27 8.22
CA VAL A 393 -28.22 0.91 9.54
C VAL A 393 -27.54 2.28 9.37
N ARG A 394 -26.56 2.44 8.48
CA ARG A 394 -25.96 3.74 8.13
C ARG A 394 -27.01 4.74 7.64
N ASP A 395 -27.91 4.29 6.79
CA ASP A 395 -28.99 5.14 6.27
C ASP A 395 -29.98 5.53 7.39
N LEU A 396 -30.20 4.63 8.35
CA LEU A 396 -30.98 4.92 9.54
C LEU A 396 -30.31 5.98 10.43
N VAL A 397 -28.98 5.90 10.63
CA VAL A 397 -28.20 6.94 11.36
C VAL A 397 -28.37 8.28 10.65
N THR A 398 -28.21 8.32 9.34
CA THR A 398 -28.39 9.54 8.53
C THR A 398 -29.79 10.14 8.74
N GLN A 399 -30.83 9.32 8.65
CA GLN A 399 -32.21 9.79 8.79
C GLN A 399 -32.52 10.30 10.20
N VAL A 400 -32.00 9.65 11.25
CA VAL A 400 -32.13 10.16 12.63
C VAL A 400 -31.39 11.50 12.77
N ASN A 401 -30.17 11.61 12.24
CA ASN A 401 -29.38 12.85 12.33
C ASN A 401 -30.08 14.01 11.61
N LEU A 402 -30.64 13.76 10.41
CA LEU A 402 -31.43 14.74 9.68
C LEU A 402 -32.71 15.13 10.43
N LEU A 403 -33.40 14.16 11.06
CA LEU A 403 -34.57 14.44 11.88
C LEU A 403 -34.22 15.32 13.08
N VAL A 404 -33.16 15.00 13.82
CA VAL A 404 -32.67 15.81 14.95
C VAL A 404 -32.35 17.24 14.47
N ALA A 405 -31.59 17.38 13.39
CA ALA A 405 -31.25 18.68 12.83
C ALA A 405 -32.49 19.48 12.40
N ARG A 406 -33.52 18.81 11.85
CA ARG A 406 -34.79 19.44 11.48
C ARG A 406 -35.57 19.90 12.71
N VAL A 407 -35.71 19.05 13.74
CA VAL A 407 -36.38 19.41 15.01
C VAL A 407 -35.71 20.63 15.65
N GLN A 408 -34.37 20.62 15.74
CA GLN A 408 -33.60 21.73 16.29
C GLN A 408 -33.78 23.03 15.50
N ARG A 409 -33.78 22.95 14.17
CA ARG A 409 -34.02 24.09 13.28
C ARG A 409 -35.43 24.68 13.48
N GLU A 410 -36.46 23.84 13.56
CA GLU A 410 -37.83 24.30 13.79
C GLU A 410 -38.00 24.90 15.19
N ARG A 411 -37.36 24.33 16.22
CA ARG A 411 -37.34 24.93 17.57
C ARG A 411 -36.71 26.32 17.55
N GLN A 412 -35.58 26.48 16.87
CA GLN A 412 -34.92 27.78 16.72
C GLN A 412 -35.81 28.77 15.96
N ARG A 413 -36.49 28.33 14.90
CA ARG A 413 -37.39 29.16 14.10
C ARG A 413 -38.62 29.64 14.89
N ILE A 414 -39.20 28.79 15.74
CA ILE A 414 -40.37 29.15 16.56
C ILE A 414 -39.97 30.05 17.74
N GLY A 415 -38.79 29.86 18.32
CA GLY A 415 -38.28 30.69 19.42
C GLY A 415 -39.14 30.64 20.69
N THR A 416 -39.08 31.70 21.50
CA THR A 416 -39.89 31.86 22.73
C THR A 416 -41.15 32.67 22.43
N GLY A 417 -42.08 32.09 21.66
CA GLY A 417 -43.39 32.68 21.39
C GLY A 417 -44.38 32.52 22.54
N THR A 418 -45.56 33.16 22.42
CA THR A 418 -46.71 32.98 23.33
C THR A 418 -47.85 32.22 22.64
N GLY A 419 -48.77 31.63 23.41
CA GLY A 419 -49.93 30.91 22.85
C GLY A 419 -49.57 29.63 22.09
N ALA A 420 -50.10 29.45 20.88
CA ALA A 420 -49.90 28.26 20.05
C ALA A 420 -48.43 27.99 19.69
N ALA A 421 -47.61 29.05 19.57
CA ALA A 421 -46.18 28.93 19.35
C ALA A 421 -45.46 28.28 20.56
N ALA A 422 -45.91 28.60 21.78
CA ALA A 422 -45.35 28.02 23.01
C ALA A 422 -45.69 26.53 23.14
N ASP A 423 -46.90 26.11 22.74
CA ASP A 423 -47.28 24.70 22.72
C ASP A 423 -46.48 23.90 21.69
N THR A 424 -46.34 24.44 20.47
CA THR A 424 -45.52 23.83 19.41
C THR A 424 -44.06 23.68 19.86
N ALA A 425 -43.48 24.72 20.45
CA ALA A 425 -42.12 24.68 20.99
C ALA A 425 -41.96 23.61 22.10
N ARG A 426 -42.97 23.44 22.97
CA ARG A 426 -42.97 22.42 24.02
C ARG A 426 -43.03 21.01 23.43
N ARG A 427 -43.90 20.78 22.44
CA ARG A 427 -44.02 19.48 21.76
C ARG A 427 -42.74 19.12 21.00
N LEU A 428 -42.10 20.09 20.34
CA LEU A 428 -40.79 19.88 19.69
C LEU A 428 -39.69 19.58 20.72
N ALA A 429 -39.68 20.23 21.88
CA ALA A 429 -38.72 19.92 22.94
C ALA A 429 -38.90 18.50 23.51
N ALA A 430 -40.15 18.06 23.68
CA ALA A 430 -40.45 16.69 24.11
C ALA A 430 -40.03 15.66 23.06
N LEU A 431 -40.21 15.96 21.77
CA LEU A 431 -39.71 15.12 20.69
C LEU A 431 -38.18 15.06 20.66
N GLU A 432 -37.50 16.20 20.80
CA GLU A 432 -36.03 16.22 20.84
C GLU A 432 -35.46 15.39 21.99
N ALA A 433 -36.07 15.44 23.18
CA ALA A 433 -35.66 14.64 24.33
C ALA A 433 -35.82 13.11 24.12
N LYS A 434 -36.69 12.68 23.19
CA LYS A 434 -36.77 11.26 22.76
C LYS A 434 -35.66 10.90 21.77
N LEU A 435 -35.21 11.88 20.97
CA LEU A 435 -34.24 11.65 19.88
C LEU A 435 -32.80 11.69 20.36
N VAL A 436 -32.45 12.67 21.19
CA VAL A 436 -31.08 12.94 21.67
C VAL A 436 -31.02 12.73 23.18
N ALA A 437 -29.91 12.17 23.67
CA ALA A 437 -29.70 12.05 25.11
C ALA A 437 -29.58 13.44 25.77
N GLU A 438 -30.21 13.62 26.92
CA GLU A 438 -30.03 14.83 27.71
C GLU A 438 -28.55 14.98 28.15
N PRO A 439 -28.00 16.20 28.18
CA PRO A 439 -26.61 16.45 28.54
C PRO A 439 -26.39 16.37 30.07
N VAL A 440 -26.94 15.34 30.70
CA VAL A 440 -26.80 15.03 32.13
C VAL A 440 -26.03 13.72 32.30
N ARG A 441 -25.30 13.60 33.40
CA ARG A 441 -24.57 12.38 33.72
C ARG A 441 -25.55 11.22 33.87
N TYR A 442 -25.37 10.16 33.09
CA TYR A 442 -26.29 9.00 32.99
C TYR A 442 -27.70 9.33 32.45
N GLY A 443 -27.82 10.34 31.60
CA GLY A 443 -29.05 10.60 30.86
C GLY A 443 -29.52 9.36 30.08
N ARG A 444 -30.83 9.19 29.97
CA ARG A 444 -31.41 8.09 29.18
C ARG A 444 -30.98 8.24 27.72
N PRO A 445 -30.41 7.19 27.09
CA PRO A 445 -30.07 7.24 25.67
C PRO A 445 -31.30 7.55 24.81
N GLY A 446 -31.17 8.53 23.92
CA GLY A 446 -32.19 8.81 22.90
C GLY A 446 -32.11 7.82 21.74
N LEU A 447 -33.07 7.92 20.81
CA LEU A 447 -33.11 7.11 19.59
C LEU A 447 -31.79 7.17 18.79
N GLN A 448 -31.18 8.36 18.69
CA GLN A 448 -29.90 8.55 17.99
C GLN A 448 -28.77 7.70 18.58
N THR A 449 -28.68 7.63 19.91
CA THR A 449 -27.69 6.81 20.61
C THR A 449 -27.92 5.33 20.33
N HIS A 450 -29.17 4.87 20.34
CA HIS A 450 -29.49 3.46 20.07
C HIS A 450 -29.18 3.05 18.63
N VAL A 451 -29.51 3.89 17.64
CA VAL A 451 -29.21 3.64 16.23
C VAL A 451 -27.70 3.64 15.98
N THR A 452 -26.98 4.60 16.56
CA THR A 452 -25.51 4.67 16.45
C THR A 452 -24.83 3.49 17.15
N TYR A 453 -25.36 3.04 18.29
CA TYR A 453 -24.87 1.85 18.98
C TYR A 453 -25.03 0.59 18.13
N LEU A 454 -26.22 0.37 17.55
CA LEU A 454 -26.47 -0.75 16.64
C LEU A 454 -25.47 -0.74 15.48
N TYR A 455 -25.24 0.44 14.89
CA TYR A 455 -24.27 0.59 13.81
C TYR A 455 -22.86 0.16 14.23
N GLY A 456 -22.42 0.55 15.44
CA GLY A 456 -21.11 0.17 15.96
C GLY A 456 -20.91 -1.33 16.21
N GLN A 457 -21.98 -2.09 16.49
CA GLN A 457 -21.90 -3.53 16.79
C GLN A 457 -21.46 -4.36 15.57
N THR A 458 -21.93 -3.98 14.39
CA THR A 458 -21.73 -4.75 13.15
C THR A 458 -20.70 -4.14 12.19
N LEU A 459 -20.14 -2.97 12.51
CA LEU A 459 -19.19 -2.26 11.65
C LEU A 459 -17.72 -2.65 11.90
N ARG A 460 -17.39 -3.20 13.07
CA ARG A 460 -16.02 -3.30 13.58
C ARG A 460 -15.30 -4.61 13.28
N ALA A 461 -16.02 -5.69 13.04
CA ALA A 461 -15.47 -7.02 12.82
C ALA A 461 -16.19 -7.69 11.66
N ASP A 462 -15.47 -8.54 10.94
CA ASP A 462 -16.05 -9.39 9.90
C ASP A 462 -16.72 -10.58 10.55
N GLN A 463 -18.02 -10.69 10.37
CA GLN A 463 -18.83 -11.67 11.10
C GLN A 463 -20.14 -11.93 10.39
N LYS A 464 -20.72 -13.08 10.70
CA LYS A 464 -22.13 -13.34 10.40
C LYS A 464 -23.03 -12.42 11.22
N VAL A 465 -24.03 -11.84 10.57
CA VAL A 465 -24.98 -10.94 11.22
C VAL A 465 -25.87 -11.73 12.19
N GLY A 466 -25.91 -11.30 13.44
CA GLY A 466 -26.78 -11.89 14.46
C GLY A 466 -28.26 -11.59 14.20
N ARG A 467 -29.15 -12.48 14.63
CA ARG A 467 -30.59 -12.27 14.52
C ARG A 467 -31.07 -11.08 15.35
N ASP A 468 -30.47 -10.89 16.52
CA ASP A 468 -30.76 -9.81 17.47
C ASP A 468 -30.53 -8.42 16.87
N VAL A 469 -29.44 -8.21 16.12
CA VAL A 469 -29.17 -6.93 15.46
C VAL A 469 -30.15 -6.63 14.33
N VAL A 470 -30.60 -7.66 13.59
CA VAL A 470 -31.63 -7.53 12.56
C VAL A 470 -32.99 -7.18 13.16
N GLU A 471 -33.39 -7.85 14.25
CA GLU A 471 -34.63 -7.55 14.96
C GLU A 471 -34.59 -6.15 15.58
N ARG A 472 -33.45 -5.77 16.18
CA ARG A 472 -33.24 -4.44 16.77
C ARG A 472 -33.33 -3.33 15.72
N TYR A 473 -32.78 -3.55 14.51
CA TYR A 473 -32.97 -2.62 13.39
C TYR A 473 -34.46 -2.36 13.11
N GLY A 474 -35.27 -3.42 13.05
CA GLY A 474 -36.70 -3.31 12.80
C GLY A 474 -37.45 -2.52 13.89
N VAL A 475 -37.06 -2.66 15.15
CA VAL A 475 -37.59 -1.86 16.26
C VAL A 475 -37.24 -0.38 16.10
N LEU A 476 -35.96 -0.07 15.90
CA LEU A 476 -35.47 1.30 15.79
C LEU A 476 -36.00 2.03 14.56
N ARG A 477 -36.22 1.29 13.45
CA ARG A 477 -36.88 1.80 12.26
C ARG A 477 -38.29 2.30 12.57
N ARG A 478 -39.10 1.49 13.25
CA ARG A 478 -40.46 1.88 13.64
C ARG A 478 -40.47 3.07 14.62
N GLU A 479 -39.51 3.12 15.54
CA GLU A 479 -39.36 4.26 16.46
C GLU A 479 -39.02 5.56 15.70
N LEU A 480 -38.16 5.48 14.68
CA LEU A 480 -37.85 6.62 13.81
C LEU A 480 -39.08 7.06 13.00
N ASP A 481 -39.77 6.12 12.36
CA ASP A 481 -40.95 6.41 11.54
C ASP A 481 -42.04 7.09 12.40
N ALA A 482 -42.24 6.62 13.65
CA ALA A 482 -43.13 7.24 14.61
C ALA A 482 -42.71 8.66 15.00
N ALA A 483 -41.41 8.89 15.23
CA ALA A 483 -40.88 10.22 15.54
C ALA A 483 -41.00 11.20 14.35
N GLN A 484 -40.85 10.72 13.12
CA GLN A 484 -41.08 11.50 11.91
C GLN A 484 -42.55 11.88 11.75
N ALA A 485 -43.47 10.94 11.99
CA ALA A 485 -44.91 11.20 11.98
C ALA A 485 -45.32 12.18 13.11
N GLU A 486 -44.74 12.04 14.30
CA GLU A 486 -44.94 12.99 15.41
C GLU A 486 -44.49 14.40 15.02
N LEU A 487 -43.33 14.54 14.37
CA LEU A 487 -42.88 15.84 13.85
C LEU A 487 -43.85 16.43 12.82
N GLY A 488 -44.33 15.64 11.86
CA GLY A 488 -45.31 16.09 10.87
C GLY A 488 -46.60 16.59 11.54
N SER A 489 -47.11 15.84 12.52
CA SER A 489 -48.26 16.24 13.33
C SER A 489 -48.04 17.52 14.15
N ILE A 490 -46.82 17.77 14.63
CA ILE A 490 -46.48 19.02 15.35
C ILE A 490 -46.45 20.22 14.39
N LEU A 491 -45.93 20.03 13.18
CA LEU A 491 -45.77 21.10 12.19
C LEU A 491 -47.00 21.32 11.30
N GLY A 492 -47.99 20.43 11.35
CA GLY A 492 -49.20 20.51 10.54
C GLY A 492 -48.98 20.15 9.06
N SER A 493 -48.00 19.29 8.77
CA SER A 493 -47.59 18.85 7.43
C SER A 493 -47.82 17.37 7.21
#